data_AF-A0A9E0UXT0-F1
#
_entry.id   AF-A0A9E0UXT0-F1
#
_cell.length_a   1.000
_cell.length_b   1.000
_cell.length_c   1.000
_cell.angle_alpha   90.00
_cell.angle_beta   90.00
_cell.angle_gamma   90.00
#
_symmetry.space_group_name_H-M   'P 1'
#
loop_
_entity.id
_entity.type
_entity.pdbx_description
1 polymer ?
#
loop_
_entity_poly.entity_id
_entity_poly.type
_entity_poly.pdbx_seq_one_letter_code
_entity_poly.pdbx_strand_id
1 'polypeptide(L)'
;MSLPAARVGDMHICPMVTPAAVPVPHVGGPILPPGTPVVLIGGMPAATMGDMCTCVGPPDVIAMGAATVLISGRPAARMSDTTMHGGTVALGFPTVLIGGAGTASVTPPGPTTMLGALWQYVKNIFDPPTDDPRAPANIVAQVNPLDGGINCGHIIDAVIARLDGSSPYAITATTQRDGSWEEIETRHGTTFTWGKSFQQVYAEVKAGGPGTTHIVGMAGKKEAHVVVITNHNGTPVILEGQGGGAVIDSADEAAARYDPGFYGDGFTVGSAPL
;
A
#
# COMPACT_ATOMS: atom_id res chain seq x y z
N MET A 1 20.95 -20.74 8.77
CA MET A 1 21.82 -20.71 9.97
C MET A 1 20.96 -20.37 11.19
N SER A 2 21.37 -20.76 12.40
CA SER A 2 20.68 -20.37 13.63
C SER A 2 21.26 -19.07 14.18
N LEU A 3 20.40 -18.20 14.73
CA LEU A 3 20.78 -16.89 15.28
C LEU A 3 20.20 -16.73 16.69
N PRO A 4 20.86 -15.97 17.58
CA PRO A 4 20.34 -15.66 18.92
C PRO A 4 18.91 -15.10 18.88
N ALA A 5 18.03 -15.61 19.73
CA ALA A 5 16.64 -15.17 19.80
C ALA A 5 16.50 -13.78 20.42
N ALA A 6 15.69 -12.91 19.80
CA ALA A 6 15.44 -11.57 20.31
C ALA A 6 14.34 -11.56 21.37
N ARG A 7 14.41 -10.57 22.27
CA ARG A 7 13.52 -10.43 23.43
C ARG A 7 13.21 -8.98 23.69
N VAL A 8 12.15 -8.75 24.47
CA VAL A 8 11.89 -7.42 25.04
C VAL A 8 13.14 -6.93 25.79
N GLY A 9 13.54 -5.70 25.50
CA GLY A 9 14.75 -5.07 26.05
C GLY A 9 16.02 -5.25 25.21
N ASP A 10 16.07 -6.20 24.27
CA ASP A 10 17.22 -6.30 23.36
C ASP A 10 17.22 -5.09 22.39
N MET A 11 18.40 -4.60 22.02
CA MET A 11 18.54 -3.35 21.26
C MET A 11 18.35 -3.56 19.75
N HIS A 12 17.86 -2.55 19.04
CA HIS A 12 17.97 -2.45 17.59
C HIS A 12 18.88 -1.29 17.18
N ILE A 13 19.39 -1.35 15.95
CA ILE A 13 20.08 -0.24 15.28
C ILE A 13 19.12 0.33 14.24
N CYS A 14 19.02 1.64 14.15
CA CYS A 14 18.17 2.34 13.19
C CYS A 14 19.01 3.30 12.33
N PRO A 15 19.08 3.09 10.99
CA PRO A 15 19.81 3.97 10.09
C PRO A 15 18.93 5.09 9.49
N MET A 16 17.61 5.08 9.75
CA MET A 16 16.69 6.05 9.18
C MET A 16 17.01 7.47 9.65
N VAL A 17 16.68 8.43 8.80
CA VAL A 17 16.84 9.85 9.07
C VAL A 17 15.51 10.51 8.75
N THR A 18 14.96 11.26 9.71
CA THR A 18 13.77 12.06 9.45
C THR A 18 14.16 13.23 8.53
N PRO A 19 13.50 13.40 7.37
CA PRO A 19 13.72 14.56 6.51
C PRO A 19 13.29 15.85 7.22
N ALA A 20 14.23 16.77 7.42
CA ALA A 20 14.00 18.09 7.97
C ALA A 20 15.08 19.05 7.45
N ALA A 21 14.91 20.37 7.68
CA ALA A 21 15.90 21.38 7.27
C ALA A 21 17.32 21.07 7.76
N VAL A 22 17.42 20.46 8.95
CA VAL A 22 18.59 19.74 9.42
C VAL A 22 18.16 18.27 9.59
N PRO A 23 18.69 17.32 8.82
CA PRO A 23 18.30 15.92 8.93
C PRO A 23 18.51 15.42 10.37
N VAL A 24 17.52 14.74 10.92
CA VAL A 24 17.56 14.21 12.30
C VAL A 24 17.82 12.71 12.22
N PRO A 25 19.02 12.22 12.56
CA PRO A 25 19.31 10.79 12.57
C PRO A 25 18.48 10.08 13.63
N HIS A 26 17.89 8.97 13.26
CA HIS A 26 17.29 8.08 14.24
C HIS A 26 18.40 7.39 15.05
N VAL A 27 18.04 6.97 16.25
CA VAL A 27 18.88 6.14 17.12
C VAL A 27 18.02 5.01 17.62
N GLY A 28 18.47 3.78 17.35
CA GLY A 28 17.75 2.58 17.77
C GLY A 28 17.84 2.37 19.28
N GLY A 29 16.74 1.89 19.85
CA GLY A 29 16.55 1.60 21.27
C GLY A 29 16.03 0.19 21.50
N PRO A 30 15.60 -0.14 22.74
CA PRO A 30 15.16 -1.48 23.10
C PRO A 30 13.85 -1.87 22.42
N ILE A 31 13.69 -3.17 22.15
CA ILE A 31 12.40 -3.79 21.82
C ILE A 31 11.43 -3.56 23.01
N LEU A 32 10.25 -3.05 22.70
CA LEU A 32 9.24 -2.64 23.66
C LEU A 32 8.40 -3.82 24.16
N PRO A 33 7.87 -3.73 25.39
CA PRO A 33 6.79 -4.60 25.85
C PRO A 33 5.54 -4.47 24.96
N PRO A 34 4.66 -5.49 24.92
CA PRO A 34 4.68 -6.70 25.75
C PRO A 34 5.52 -7.85 25.20
N GLY A 35 5.96 -7.78 23.94
CA GLY A 35 6.47 -8.95 23.21
C GLY A 35 5.47 -10.10 23.27
N THR A 36 5.96 -11.32 23.48
CA THR A 36 5.15 -12.50 23.79
C THR A 36 5.32 -12.90 25.26
N PRO A 37 4.49 -12.38 26.19
CA PRO A 37 4.68 -12.58 27.63
C PRO A 37 4.52 -14.03 28.11
N VAL A 38 3.87 -14.88 27.31
CA VAL A 38 3.69 -16.31 27.60
C VAL A 38 4.89 -17.18 27.24
N VAL A 39 5.83 -16.66 26.44
CA VAL A 39 7.07 -17.36 26.06
C VAL A 39 8.26 -16.55 26.54
N LEU A 40 8.98 -17.08 27.52
CA LEU A 40 10.13 -16.40 28.10
C LEU A 40 11.45 -16.99 27.58
N ILE A 41 12.35 -16.13 27.12
CA ILE A 41 13.69 -16.48 26.67
C ILE A 41 14.68 -15.80 27.61
N GLY A 42 15.47 -16.59 28.35
CA GLY A 42 16.38 -16.03 29.36
C GLY A 42 15.67 -15.15 30.41
N GLY A 43 14.42 -15.49 30.76
CA GLY A 43 13.60 -14.78 31.75
C GLY A 43 12.84 -13.56 31.23
N MET A 44 13.01 -13.15 29.96
CA MET A 44 12.34 -12.00 29.36
C MET A 44 11.33 -12.45 28.29
N PRO A 45 10.23 -11.72 28.05
CA PRO A 45 9.29 -12.02 26.97
C PRO A 45 10.00 -12.10 25.61
N ALA A 46 9.71 -13.15 24.85
CA ALA A 46 10.25 -13.35 23.51
C ALA A 46 9.72 -12.26 22.56
N ALA A 47 10.57 -11.79 21.65
CA ALA A 47 10.17 -10.87 20.59
C ALA A 47 9.78 -11.65 19.32
N THR A 48 8.86 -11.09 18.56
CA THR A 48 8.30 -11.63 17.32
C THR A 48 8.19 -10.54 16.27
N MET A 49 8.08 -10.95 14.99
CA MET A 49 7.81 -10.03 13.89
C MET A 49 6.55 -9.21 14.20
N GLY A 50 6.67 -7.89 14.07
CA GLY A 50 5.65 -6.89 14.38
C GLY A 50 5.75 -6.29 15.78
N ASP A 51 6.66 -6.76 16.65
CA ASP A 51 6.89 -6.11 17.94
C ASP A 51 7.63 -4.78 17.74
N MET A 52 7.28 -3.79 18.55
CA MET A 52 7.79 -2.42 18.41
C MET A 52 9.15 -2.26 19.10
N CYS A 53 9.93 -1.29 18.65
CA CYS A 53 11.20 -0.89 19.23
C CYS A 53 11.22 0.62 19.47
N THR A 54 11.86 1.03 20.57
CA THR A 54 12.05 2.47 20.86
C THR A 54 12.99 3.08 19.83
N CYS A 55 12.65 4.22 19.24
CA CYS A 55 13.54 4.94 18.32
C CYS A 55 13.56 6.43 18.65
N VAL A 56 14.66 7.13 18.34
CA VAL A 56 14.67 8.60 18.28
C VAL A 56 13.98 9.02 16.97
N GLY A 57 12.66 9.05 17.02
CA GLY A 57 11.72 9.14 15.90
C GLY A 57 10.40 8.43 16.28
N PRO A 58 9.51 8.12 15.32
CA PRO A 58 8.43 7.17 15.57
C PRO A 58 8.98 5.82 16.08
N PRO A 59 8.22 5.01 16.84
CA PRO A 59 8.65 3.65 17.17
C PRO A 59 8.95 2.85 15.91
N ASP A 60 10.07 2.11 15.93
CA ASP A 60 10.41 1.17 14.86
C ASP A 60 9.66 -0.16 15.10
N VAL A 61 9.61 -1.05 14.11
CA VAL A 61 8.91 -2.34 14.20
C VAL A 61 9.79 -3.44 13.64
N ILE A 62 9.86 -4.59 14.30
CA ILE A 62 10.57 -5.76 13.77
C ILE A 62 9.84 -6.24 12.52
N ALA A 63 10.51 -6.16 11.38
CA ALA A 63 9.92 -6.46 10.08
C ALA A 63 10.14 -7.90 9.62
N MET A 64 11.09 -8.60 10.22
CA MET A 64 11.42 -9.98 9.88
C MET A 64 11.52 -10.84 11.12
N GLY A 65 11.21 -12.13 10.96
CA GLY A 65 11.44 -13.16 11.96
C GLY A 65 11.88 -14.46 11.29
N ALA A 66 12.00 -15.52 12.08
CA ALA A 66 12.33 -16.85 11.61
C ALA A 66 11.25 -17.41 10.67
N ALA A 67 11.66 -17.97 9.54
CA ALA A 67 10.75 -18.54 8.55
C ALA A 67 10.01 -19.80 9.03
N THR A 68 10.61 -20.56 9.94
CA THR A 68 10.11 -21.88 10.36
C THR A 68 9.80 -21.97 11.85
N VAL A 69 10.13 -20.95 12.64
CA VAL A 69 9.92 -20.95 14.09
C VAL A 69 8.93 -19.86 14.44
N LEU A 70 7.77 -20.29 14.93
CA LEU A 70 6.70 -19.40 15.36
C LEU A 70 6.63 -19.39 16.89
N ILE A 71 6.54 -18.20 17.46
CA ILE A 71 6.26 -17.98 18.88
C ILE A 71 4.87 -17.33 18.95
N SER A 72 3.93 -18.01 19.63
CA SER A 72 2.51 -17.61 19.67
C SER A 72 1.91 -17.31 18.30
N GLY A 73 2.25 -18.13 17.29
CA GLY A 73 1.72 -18.00 15.93
C GLY A 73 2.40 -16.92 15.08
N ARG A 74 3.37 -16.17 15.61
CA ARG A 74 4.12 -15.12 14.89
C ARG A 74 5.57 -15.55 14.65
N PRO A 75 6.20 -15.18 13.52
CA PRO A 75 7.62 -15.44 13.29
C PRO A 75 8.50 -14.95 14.44
N ALA A 76 9.33 -15.83 15.00
CA ALA A 76 10.19 -15.49 16.13
C ALA A 76 11.33 -14.55 15.71
N ALA A 77 11.51 -13.43 16.41
CA ALA A 77 12.55 -12.48 16.08
C ALA A 77 13.92 -12.95 16.58
N ARG A 78 14.98 -12.58 15.86
CA ARG A 78 16.37 -12.98 16.09
C ARG A 78 17.28 -11.78 15.94
N MET A 79 18.47 -11.89 16.50
CA MET A 79 19.57 -10.98 16.17
C MET A 79 19.75 -10.94 14.65
N SER A 80 19.97 -9.74 14.12
CA SER A 80 20.06 -9.37 12.69
C SER A 80 18.77 -9.41 11.87
N ASP A 81 17.64 -9.80 12.46
CA ASP A 81 16.36 -9.62 11.76
C ASP A 81 16.08 -8.12 11.56
N THR A 82 15.56 -7.76 10.38
CA THR A 82 15.40 -6.37 9.96
C THR A 82 14.25 -5.67 10.68
N THR A 83 14.34 -4.34 10.74
CA THR A 83 13.28 -3.47 11.26
C THR A 83 12.70 -2.57 10.15
N MET A 84 11.54 -1.96 10.40
CA MET A 84 10.84 -1.11 9.43
C MET A 84 11.62 0.13 9.04
N HIS A 85 12.46 0.65 9.93
CA HIS A 85 13.34 1.77 9.63
C HIS A 85 14.60 1.37 8.83
N GLY A 86 14.64 0.17 8.24
CA GLY A 86 15.79 -0.35 7.50
C GLY A 86 16.95 -0.77 8.41
N GLY A 87 16.69 -0.85 9.71
CA GLY A 87 17.62 -1.26 10.74
C GLY A 87 17.63 -2.76 10.98
N THR A 88 18.26 -3.18 12.06
CA THR A 88 18.28 -4.58 12.49
C THR A 88 18.23 -4.70 14.01
N VAL A 89 17.71 -5.82 14.49
CA VAL A 89 17.86 -6.23 15.88
C VAL A 89 19.34 -6.49 16.16
N ALA A 90 19.93 -5.67 17.03
CA ALA A 90 21.37 -5.64 17.27
C ALA A 90 21.83 -6.73 18.24
N LEU A 91 20.96 -7.14 19.16
CA LEU A 91 21.27 -8.11 20.20
C LEU A 91 20.20 -9.20 20.28
N GLY A 92 20.60 -10.38 20.75
CA GLY A 92 19.69 -11.47 21.10
C GLY A 92 20.29 -12.31 22.22
N PHE A 93 19.51 -13.25 22.74
CA PHE A 93 19.94 -14.11 23.83
C PHE A 93 20.86 -15.23 23.32
N PRO A 94 22.15 -15.24 23.71
CA PRO A 94 23.18 -16.04 23.02
C PRO A 94 23.02 -17.55 23.19
N THR A 95 22.26 -18.00 24.20
CA THR A 95 22.10 -19.44 24.48
C THR A 95 20.82 -20.04 23.89
N VAL A 96 19.94 -19.22 23.29
CA VAL A 96 18.75 -19.70 22.59
C VAL A 96 18.88 -19.32 21.12
N LEU A 97 19.14 -20.32 20.28
CA LEU A 97 19.41 -20.13 18.86
C LEU A 97 18.20 -20.58 18.03
N ILE A 98 17.62 -19.67 17.26
CA ILE A 98 16.46 -19.92 16.41
C ILE A 98 16.92 -20.09 14.96
N GLY A 99 16.52 -21.21 14.35
CA GLY A 99 16.87 -21.55 12.97
C GLY A 99 16.05 -20.78 11.92
N GLY A 100 16.65 -20.55 10.76
CA GLY A 100 15.96 -20.08 9.56
C GLY A 100 16.89 -19.97 8.34
N ALA A 101 16.31 -19.91 7.14
CA ALA A 101 17.03 -19.55 5.92
C ALA A 101 17.64 -18.14 6.07
N GLY A 102 18.78 -17.92 5.42
CA GLY A 102 19.76 -16.87 5.74
C GLY A 102 19.25 -15.43 5.81
N THR A 103 20.08 -14.60 6.43
CA THR A 103 20.05 -13.14 6.46
C THR A 103 19.95 -12.59 5.04
N ALA A 104 18.72 -12.39 4.57
CA ALA A 104 18.50 -11.48 3.46
C ALA A 104 18.65 -10.08 4.03
N SER A 105 19.71 -9.38 3.64
CA SER A 105 19.71 -7.92 3.67
C SER A 105 18.59 -7.47 2.74
N VAL A 106 17.38 -7.40 3.26
CA VAL A 106 16.28 -6.77 2.57
C VAL A 106 16.47 -5.28 2.83
N THR A 107 17.24 -4.63 1.95
CA THR A 107 16.77 -3.32 1.50
C THR A 107 15.29 -3.52 1.18
N PRO A 108 14.35 -2.77 1.77
CA PRO A 108 12.94 -2.88 1.41
C PRO A 108 12.91 -3.01 -0.11
N PRO A 109 12.36 -4.10 -0.65
CA PRO A 109 12.37 -4.26 -2.08
C PRO A 109 11.72 -2.99 -2.61
N GLY A 110 12.35 -2.40 -3.63
CA GLY A 110 11.72 -1.27 -4.29
C GLY A 110 10.26 -1.64 -4.62
N PRO A 111 9.40 -0.63 -4.78
CA PRO A 111 7.98 -0.85 -5.03
C PRO A 111 7.73 -1.84 -6.18
N THR A 112 8.69 -2.02 -7.09
CA THR A 112 8.69 -2.91 -8.26
C THR A 112 8.73 -4.42 -8.01
N THR A 113 8.60 -4.92 -6.77
CA THR A 113 8.52 -6.38 -6.50
C THR A 113 7.33 -6.74 -5.61
N MET A 114 6.83 -7.99 -5.68
CA MET A 114 5.73 -8.48 -4.83
C MET A 114 5.98 -8.27 -3.33
N LEU A 115 7.23 -8.47 -2.89
CA LEU A 115 7.61 -8.23 -1.50
C LEU A 115 7.67 -6.73 -1.18
N GLY A 116 7.99 -5.88 -2.18
CA GLY A 116 7.94 -4.42 -2.09
C GLY A 116 6.52 -3.87 -2.04
N ALA A 117 5.57 -4.47 -2.79
CA ALA A 117 4.15 -4.18 -2.66
C ALA A 117 3.65 -4.51 -1.24
N LEU A 118 3.93 -5.72 -0.75
CA LEU A 118 3.58 -6.10 0.63
C LEU A 118 4.19 -5.15 1.66
N TRP A 119 5.45 -4.75 1.45
CA TRP A 119 6.11 -3.76 2.28
C TRP A 119 5.36 -2.42 2.28
N GLN A 120 4.95 -1.91 1.11
CA GLN A 120 4.19 -0.67 1.02
C GLN A 120 2.83 -0.78 1.73
N TYR A 121 2.15 -1.93 1.62
CA TYR A 121 0.91 -2.18 2.35
C TYR A 121 1.10 -2.08 3.86
N VAL A 122 2.14 -2.75 4.38
CA VAL A 122 2.48 -2.72 5.81
C VAL A 122 2.87 -1.31 6.25
N LYS A 123 3.65 -0.59 5.44
CA LYS A 123 3.99 0.81 5.72
C LYS A 123 2.73 1.67 5.83
N ASN A 124 1.77 1.53 4.92
CA ASN A 124 0.54 2.29 4.96
C ASN A 124 -0.26 2.07 6.27
N ILE A 125 -0.17 0.88 6.87
CA ILE A 125 -0.84 0.54 8.14
C ILE A 125 -0.16 1.20 9.34
N PHE A 126 1.17 1.15 9.41
CA PHE A 126 1.92 1.54 10.62
C PHE A 126 2.50 2.96 10.57
N ASP A 127 2.71 3.49 9.37
CA ASP A 127 3.24 4.84 9.10
C ASP A 127 2.45 5.45 7.91
N PRO A 128 1.16 5.74 8.11
CA PRO A 128 0.35 6.32 7.06
C PRO A 128 0.91 7.69 6.71
N PRO A 129 1.11 8.02 5.42
CA PRO A 129 1.73 9.29 5.03
C PRO A 129 0.86 10.52 5.32
N THR A 130 -0.39 10.33 5.74
CA THR A 130 -1.27 11.37 6.30
C THR A 130 -2.28 10.77 7.27
N ASP A 131 -2.97 11.63 8.01
CA ASP A 131 -4.06 11.25 8.91
C ASP A 131 -5.29 10.62 8.21
N ASP A 132 -5.54 10.93 6.92
CA ASP A 132 -6.68 10.38 6.17
C ASP A 132 -6.22 9.45 5.02
N PRO A 133 -6.30 8.11 5.20
CA PRO A 133 -5.95 7.15 4.16
C PRO A 133 -6.88 7.18 2.95
N ARG A 134 -8.05 7.84 3.06
CA ARG A 134 -9.04 7.98 1.99
C ARG A 134 -8.92 9.29 1.24
N ALA A 135 -8.00 10.18 1.61
CA ALA A 135 -7.82 11.41 0.86
C ALA A 135 -7.33 11.07 -0.56
N PRO A 136 -7.88 11.71 -1.61
CA PRO A 136 -7.56 11.42 -3.01
C PRO A 136 -6.06 11.27 -3.31
N ALA A 137 -5.25 12.22 -2.85
CA ALA A 137 -3.80 12.23 -3.08
C ALA A 137 -3.10 10.99 -2.49
N ASN A 138 -3.57 10.50 -1.34
CA ASN A 138 -2.99 9.34 -0.66
C ASN A 138 -3.38 8.04 -1.34
N ILE A 139 -4.62 7.94 -1.79
CA ILE A 139 -5.10 6.80 -2.55
C ILE A 139 -4.20 6.67 -3.79
N VAL A 140 -4.15 7.68 -4.65
CA VAL A 140 -3.43 7.57 -5.94
C VAL A 140 -1.93 7.36 -5.78
N ALA A 141 -1.32 7.90 -4.73
CA ALA A 141 0.12 7.74 -4.47
C ALA A 141 0.51 6.34 -3.98
N GLN A 142 -0.44 5.55 -3.45
CA GLN A 142 -0.13 4.31 -2.74
C GLN A 142 -0.78 3.06 -3.34
N VAL A 143 -1.86 3.22 -4.11
CA VAL A 143 -2.63 2.07 -4.64
C VAL A 143 -1.86 1.26 -5.67
N ASN A 144 -0.90 1.83 -6.40
CA ASN A 144 -0.13 1.12 -7.43
C ASN A 144 1.38 1.08 -7.11
N PRO A 145 1.80 0.38 -6.05
CA PRO A 145 3.21 0.38 -5.65
C PRO A 145 4.10 -0.26 -6.73
N LEU A 146 3.64 -1.26 -7.48
CA LEU A 146 4.48 -1.92 -8.47
C LEU A 146 4.74 -1.09 -9.74
N ASP A 147 4.17 0.11 -9.84
CA ASP A 147 4.19 0.97 -11.03
C ASP A 147 3.72 0.21 -12.29
N GLY A 148 2.64 -0.57 -12.13
CA GLY A 148 2.03 -1.29 -13.24
C GLY A 148 1.43 -0.29 -14.24
N GLY A 149 1.71 -0.49 -15.52
CA GLY A 149 1.20 0.34 -16.61
C GLY A 149 0.04 -0.27 -17.41
N ILE A 150 -0.38 -1.50 -17.10
CA ILE A 150 -1.42 -2.24 -17.86
C ILE A 150 -2.48 -2.92 -16.96
N ASN A 151 -2.50 -2.56 -15.69
CA ASN A 151 -3.27 -3.16 -14.58
C ASN A 151 -4.33 -2.18 -14.00
N CYS A 152 -4.85 -1.26 -14.81
CA CYS A 152 -5.81 -0.23 -14.40
C CYS A 152 -7.07 -0.81 -13.71
N GLY A 153 -7.59 -1.94 -14.19
CA GLY A 153 -8.69 -2.71 -13.62
C GLY A 153 -8.40 -3.30 -12.23
N HIS A 154 -7.15 -3.63 -11.91
CA HIS A 154 -6.73 -4.01 -10.55
C HIS A 154 -6.45 -2.80 -9.64
N ILE A 155 -6.11 -1.66 -10.22
CA ILE A 155 -5.90 -0.40 -9.50
C ILE A 155 -7.24 0.13 -8.99
N ILE A 156 -8.28 0.11 -9.82
CA ILE A 156 -9.60 0.56 -9.38
C ILE A 156 -10.15 -0.27 -8.21
N ASP A 157 -9.82 -1.56 -8.09
CA ASP A 157 -10.26 -2.37 -6.95
C ASP A 157 -9.70 -1.85 -5.63
N ALA A 158 -8.40 -1.53 -5.62
CA ALA A 158 -7.73 -0.97 -4.45
C ALA A 158 -8.26 0.43 -4.14
N VAL A 159 -8.51 1.25 -5.16
CA VAL A 159 -9.12 2.58 -5.01
C VAL A 159 -10.51 2.47 -4.37
N ILE A 160 -11.37 1.61 -4.89
CA ILE A 160 -12.75 1.42 -4.40
C ILE A 160 -12.73 0.91 -2.97
N ALA A 161 -11.91 -0.09 -2.66
CA ALA A 161 -11.80 -0.64 -1.30
C ALA A 161 -11.30 0.40 -0.27
N ARG A 162 -10.50 1.39 -0.71
CA ARG A 162 -10.11 2.50 0.15
C ARG A 162 -11.25 3.50 0.34
N LEU A 163 -11.96 3.85 -0.74
CA LEU A 163 -13.06 4.80 -0.72
C LEU A 163 -14.24 4.31 0.13
N ASP A 164 -14.66 3.06 -0.05
CA ASP A 164 -15.76 2.46 0.71
C ASP A 164 -15.36 2.07 2.14
N GLY A 165 -14.06 2.05 2.43
CA GLY A 165 -13.50 1.75 3.74
C GLY A 165 -13.41 0.27 4.09
N SER A 166 -13.73 -0.64 3.16
CA SER A 166 -13.56 -2.09 3.33
C SER A 166 -12.09 -2.47 3.53
N SER A 167 -11.17 -1.72 2.92
CA SER A 167 -9.72 -1.82 3.15
C SER A 167 -9.04 -0.46 2.93
N PRO A 168 -8.93 0.38 3.98
CA PRO A 168 -8.36 1.75 3.90
C PRO A 168 -6.91 1.82 3.38
N TYR A 169 -6.20 0.68 3.39
CA TYR A 169 -4.81 0.59 2.98
C TYR A 169 -4.61 -0.32 1.76
N ALA A 170 -5.68 -0.70 1.06
CA ALA A 170 -5.62 -1.60 -0.09
C ALA A 170 -4.57 -1.17 -1.13
N ILE A 171 -3.90 -2.13 -1.74
CA ILE A 171 -2.93 -1.88 -2.81
C ILE A 171 -3.13 -2.88 -3.94
N THR A 172 -2.65 -2.54 -5.12
CA THR A 172 -2.55 -3.44 -6.25
C THR A 172 -1.23 -4.20 -6.18
N ALA A 173 -1.33 -5.49 -5.91
CA ALA A 173 -0.19 -6.39 -5.80
C ALA A 173 0.13 -7.10 -7.13
N THR A 174 -0.24 -6.55 -8.28
CA THR A 174 0.03 -7.16 -9.58
C THR A 174 0.30 -6.12 -10.65
N THR A 175 1.19 -6.42 -11.59
CA THR A 175 1.41 -5.65 -12.82
C THR A 175 0.77 -6.33 -14.04
N GLN A 176 0.06 -7.44 -13.83
CA GLN A 176 -0.57 -8.20 -14.90
C GLN A 176 -1.70 -7.40 -15.53
N ARG A 177 -1.95 -7.70 -16.81
CA ARG A 177 -3.03 -7.08 -17.57
C ARG A 177 -4.38 -7.44 -16.95
N ASP A 178 -5.28 -6.46 -16.96
CA ASP A 178 -6.64 -6.63 -16.47
C ASP A 178 -7.49 -7.59 -17.30
N GLY A 179 -8.63 -7.96 -16.73
CA GLY A 179 -9.69 -8.68 -17.42
C GLY A 179 -10.53 -7.82 -18.37
N SER A 180 -11.59 -8.42 -18.87
CA SER A 180 -12.64 -7.81 -19.68
C SER A 180 -13.54 -6.86 -18.88
N TRP A 181 -14.30 -6.04 -19.59
CA TRP A 181 -15.31 -5.17 -18.98
C TRP A 181 -16.36 -5.94 -18.18
N GLU A 182 -16.79 -7.11 -18.65
CA GLU A 182 -17.74 -7.99 -17.98
C GLU A 182 -17.20 -8.51 -16.63
N GLU A 183 -15.90 -8.80 -16.56
CA GLU A 183 -15.26 -9.17 -15.30
C GLU A 183 -15.20 -8.00 -14.32
N ILE A 184 -14.97 -6.76 -14.80
CA ILE A 184 -15.04 -5.55 -13.95
C ILE A 184 -16.46 -5.35 -13.41
N GLU A 185 -17.46 -5.41 -14.28
CA GLU A 185 -18.89 -5.30 -13.94
C GLU A 185 -19.29 -6.34 -12.89
N THR A 186 -18.89 -7.59 -13.09
CA THR A 186 -19.18 -8.70 -12.16
C THR A 186 -18.54 -8.47 -10.79
N ARG A 187 -17.27 -8.07 -10.74
CA ARG A 187 -16.55 -7.85 -9.47
C ARG A 187 -17.16 -6.74 -8.61
N HIS A 188 -17.68 -5.70 -9.27
CA HIS A 188 -18.21 -4.52 -8.59
C HIS A 188 -19.75 -4.45 -8.59
N GLY A 189 -20.43 -5.48 -9.10
CA GLY A 189 -21.89 -5.55 -9.13
C GLY A 189 -22.55 -4.40 -9.91
N THR A 190 -21.91 -3.95 -10.98
CA THR A 190 -22.33 -2.76 -11.75
C THR A 190 -22.45 -3.04 -13.24
N THR A 191 -22.86 -2.05 -14.04
CA THR A 191 -22.98 -2.17 -15.50
C THR A 191 -22.58 -0.86 -16.17
N PHE A 192 -21.73 -0.94 -17.19
CA PHE A 192 -21.30 0.20 -17.97
C PHE A 192 -22.40 0.70 -18.90
N THR A 193 -22.67 2.00 -18.79
CA THR A 193 -23.41 2.74 -19.81
C THR A 193 -22.43 3.54 -20.67
N TRP A 194 -22.24 3.11 -21.92
CA TRP A 194 -21.30 3.70 -22.88
C TRP A 194 -21.88 4.88 -23.68
N GLY A 195 -21.02 5.65 -24.33
CA GLY A 195 -21.39 6.78 -25.18
C GLY A 195 -21.51 8.12 -24.45
N LYS A 196 -20.87 8.23 -23.29
CA LYS A 196 -20.83 9.46 -22.48
C LYS A 196 -19.59 10.31 -22.83
N SER A 197 -19.61 11.55 -22.37
CA SER A 197 -18.44 12.44 -22.26
C SER A 197 -17.99 12.55 -20.80
N PHE A 198 -16.73 12.95 -20.56
CA PHE A 198 -16.28 13.22 -19.18
C PHE A 198 -17.14 14.27 -18.49
N GLN A 199 -17.57 15.32 -19.20
CA GLN A 199 -18.46 16.35 -18.67
C GLN A 199 -19.78 15.77 -18.13
N GLN A 200 -20.37 14.82 -18.86
CA GLN A 200 -21.59 14.13 -18.41
C GLN A 200 -21.32 13.28 -17.16
N VAL A 201 -20.24 12.49 -17.15
CA VAL A 201 -19.93 11.62 -15.99
C VAL A 201 -19.61 12.45 -14.74
N TYR A 202 -18.83 13.53 -14.87
CA TYR A 202 -18.55 14.45 -13.75
C TYR A 202 -19.83 15.11 -13.23
N ALA A 203 -20.75 15.51 -14.12
CA ALA A 203 -22.02 16.10 -13.73
C ALA A 203 -22.91 15.10 -12.95
N GLU A 204 -22.96 13.84 -13.39
CA GLU A 204 -23.70 12.78 -12.70
C GLU A 204 -23.13 12.52 -11.29
N VAL A 205 -21.81 12.34 -11.18
CA VAL A 205 -21.13 12.14 -9.89
C VAL A 205 -21.32 13.34 -8.96
N LYS A 206 -21.28 14.56 -9.52
CA LYS A 206 -21.55 15.79 -8.75
C LYS A 206 -22.98 15.82 -8.22
N ALA A 207 -23.95 15.47 -9.06
CA ALA A 207 -25.37 15.50 -8.74
C ALA A 207 -25.75 14.47 -7.66
N GLY A 208 -25.06 13.33 -7.60
CA GLY A 208 -25.26 12.33 -6.54
C GLY A 208 -24.82 12.79 -5.14
N GLY A 209 -23.96 13.81 -5.04
CA GLY A 209 -23.44 14.33 -3.78
C GLY A 209 -22.23 13.55 -3.23
N PRO A 210 -21.66 13.98 -2.08
CA PRO A 210 -20.42 13.43 -1.53
C PRO A 210 -20.47 11.90 -1.36
N GLY A 211 -19.40 11.21 -1.76
CA GLY A 211 -19.28 9.76 -1.72
C GLY A 211 -19.81 9.03 -2.96
N THR A 212 -20.58 9.70 -3.82
CA THR A 212 -21.01 9.12 -5.11
C THR A 212 -19.80 8.73 -5.93
N THR A 213 -19.73 7.47 -6.37
CA THR A 213 -18.56 6.93 -7.05
C THR A 213 -18.97 6.17 -8.31
N HIS A 214 -18.30 6.44 -9.42
CA HIS A 214 -18.49 5.75 -10.69
C HIS A 214 -17.16 5.14 -11.13
N ILE A 215 -17.20 3.91 -11.65
CA ILE A 215 -16.12 3.37 -12.48
C ILE A 215 -16.28 3.99 -13.87
N VAL A 216 -15.19 4.45 -14.47
CA VAL A 216 -15.19 5.10 -15.78
C VAL A 216 -14.26 4.35 -16.72
N GLY A 217 -14.86 3.76 -17.75
CA GLY A 217 -14.17 3.02 -18.80
C GLY A 217 -13.95 3.90 -20.02
N MET A 218 -12.78 3.78 -20.62
CA MET A 218 -12.38 4.41 -21.87
C MET A 218 -11.98 3.30 -22.83
N ALA A 219 -12.60 3.26 -24.00
CA ALA A 219 -12.32 2.23 -24.99
C ALA A 219 -12.12 2.85 -26.36
N GLY A 220 -11.00 2.51 -27.02
CA GLY A 220 -10.74 2.85 -28.42
C GLY A 220 -10.13 1.65 -29.16
N LYS A 221 -9.86 1.81 -30.45
CA LYS A 221 -9.27 0.72 -31.26
C LYS A 221 -7.87 0.31 -30.81
N LYS A 222 -7.09 1.22 -30.21
CA LYS A 222 -5.69 0.96 -29.84
C LYS A 222 -5.55 0.40 -28.43
N GLU A 223 -6.31 0.94 -27.48
CA GLU A 223 -6.16 0.64 -26.06
C GLU A 223 -7.48 0.89 -25.32
N ALA A 224 -7.60 0.27 -24.15
CA ALA A 224 -8.68 0.46 -23.20
C ALA A 224 -8.07 0.86 -21.85
N HIS A 225 -8.77 1.69 -21.09
CA HIS A 225 -8.32 2.18 -19.79
C HIS A 225 -9.50 2.36 -18.84
N VAL A 226 -9.28 2.21 -17.53
CA VAL A 226 -10.34 2.37 -16.54
C VAL A 226 -9.84 3.14 -15.31
N VAL A 227 -10.68 4.05 -14.82
CA VAL A 227 -10.41 4.87 -13.63
C VAL A 227 -11.63 4.94 -12.73
N VAL A 228 -11.47 5.51 -11.55
CA VAL A 228 -12.58 5.81 -10.63
C VAL A 228 -12.80 7.32 -10.58
N ILE A 229 -14.05 7.76 -10.69
CA ILE A 229 -14.47 9.12 -10.35
C ILE A 229 -15.29 9.08 -9.08
N THR A 230 -14.90 9.84 -8.07
CA THR A 230 -15.66 9.94 -6.81
C THR A 230 -15.94 11.40 -6.47
N ASN A 231 -17.09 11.67 -5.87
CA ASN A 231 -17.43 12.97 -5.33
C ASN A 231 -16.75 13.15 -3.95
N HIS A 232 -15.56 13.71 -3.95
CA HIS A 232 -14.85 14.03 -2.72
C HIS A 232 -15.29 15.40 -2.20
N ASN A 233 -16.13 15.40 -1.15
CA ASN A 233 -16.57 16.61 -0.44
C ASN A 233 -17.22 17.69 -1.35
N GLY A 234 -17.98 17.27 -2.37
CA GLY A 234 -18.68 18.16 -3.31
C GLY A 234 -17.95 18.36 -4.64
N THR A 235 -16.73 17.86 -4.77
CA THR A 235 -15.91 17.95 -5.98
C THR A 235 -15.70 16.55 -6.57
N PRO A 236 -16.20 16.27 -7.79
CA PRO A 236 -15.83 15.05 -8.49
C PRO A 236 -14.35 15.05 -8.83
N VAL A 237 -13.66 13.96 -8.53
CA VAL A 237 -12.25 13.77 -8.82
C VAL A 237 -12.01 12.41 -9.43
N ILE A 238 -11.20 12.35 -10.48
CA ILE A 238 -10.60 11.09 -10.96
C ILE A 238 -9.48 10.70 -10.00
N LEU A 239 -9.43 9.42 -9.67
CA LEU A 239 -8.34 8.78 -8.94
C LEU A 239 -7.62 7.83 -9.90
N GLU A 240 -6.57 8.34 -10.55
CA GLU A 240 -5.72 7.58 -11.47
C GLU A 240 -4.51 7.06 -10.70
N GLY A 241 -4.36 5.74 -10.58
CA GLY A 241 -3.20 5.14 -9.89
C GLY A 241 -2.04 4.79 -10.83
N GLN A 242 -2.19 4.89 -12.15
CA GLN A 242 -1.11 4.58 -13.10
C GLN A 242 -0.17 5.76 -13.36
N GLY A 243 1.09 5.47 -13.68
CA GLY A 243 2.06 6.46 -14.17
C GLY A 243 2.42 7.54 -13.15
N GLY A 244 2.62 7.16 -11.89
CA GLY A 244 2.97 8.09 -10.80
C GLY A 244 1.78 8.68 -10.04
N GLY A 245 0.55 8.32 -10.41
CA GLY A 245 -0.66 8.72 -9.70
C GLY A 245 -1.09 10.16 -10.00
N ALA A 246 -2.37 10.38 -10.25
CA ALA A 246 -2.92 11.73 -10.47
C ALA A 246 -4.34 11.86 -9.91
N VAL A 247 -4.61 13.03 -9.32
CA VAL A 247 -5.96 13.46 -8.96
C VAL A 247 -6.38 14.53 -9.95
N ILE A 248 -7.48 14.32 -10.68
CA ILE A 248 -7.97 15.25 -11.70
C ILE A 248 -9.37 15.71 -11.30
N ASP A 249 -9.51 16.98 -10.94
CA ASP A 249 -10.77 17.59 -10.51
C ASP A 249 -11.53 18.32 -11.63
N SER A 250 -10.97 18.30 -12.84
CA SER A 250 -11.52 18.95 -14.03
C SER A 250 -11.91 17.96 -15.12
N ALA A 251 -13.16 18.04 -15.58
CA ALA A 251 -13.65 17.24 -16.72
C ALA A 251 -12.92 17.58 -18.03
N ASP A 252 -12.51 18.84 -18.21
CA ASP A 252 -11.78 19.28 -19.40
C ASP A 252 -10.33 18.79 -19.37
N GLU A 253 -9.71 18.76 -18.19
CA GLU A 253 -8.38 18.15 -18.02
C GLU A 253 -8.44 16.64 -18.26
N ALA A 254 -9.47 15.96 -17.74
CA ALA A 254 -9.69 14.55 -18.02
C ALA A 254 -9.85 14.29 -19.52
N ALA A 255 -10.70 15.08 -20.20
CA ALA A 255 -10.89 14.96 -21.64
C ALA A 255 -9.58 15.20 -22.43
N ALA A 256 -8.77 16.18 -22.03
CA ALA A 256 -7.47 16.45 -22.65
C ALA A 256 -6.43 15.36 -22.37
N ARG A 257 -6.45 14.76 -21.16
CA ARG A 257 -5.53 13.70 -20.76
C ARG A 257 -5.81 12.40 -21.49
N TYR A 258 -7.08 12.03 -21.60
CA TYR A 258 -7.51 10.78 -22.23
C TYR A 258 -7.98 10.97 -23.67
N ASP A 259 -7.51 12.04 -24.33
CA ASP A 259 -7.97 12.51 -25.63
C ASP A 259 -7.98 11.41 -26.72
N PRO A 260 -8.94 11.43 -27.68
CA PRO A 260 -9.09 10.41 -28.72
C PRO A 260 -7.87 10.22 -29.61
N GLY A 261 -6.92 11.18 -29.65
CA GLY A 261 -5.66 11.03 -30.37
C GLY A 261 -4.82 9.83 -29.89
N PHE A 262 -4.84 9.54 -28.58
CA PHE A 262 -4.11 8.41 -28.00
C PHE A 262 -4.84 7.08 -28.23
N TYR A 263 -6.16 7.04 -27.98
CA TYR A 263 -6.97 5.83 -28.04
C TYR A 263 -7.45 5.44 -29.45
N GLY A 264 -7.37 6.37 -30.42
CA GLY A 264 -7.70 6.15 -31.83
C GLY A 264 -9.19 6.25 -32.15
N ASP A 265 -9.54 5.91 -33.39
CA ASP A 265 -10.94 5.95 -33.86
C ASP A 265 -11.87 5.09 -33.01
N GLY A 266 -13.12 5.53 -32.85
CA GLY A 266 -14.13 4.81 -32.08
C GLY A 266 -13.97 4.94 -30.56
N PHE A 267 -13.19 5.93 -30.10
CA PHE A 267 -13.11 6.28 -28.69
C PHE A 267 -14.51 6.52 -28.09
N THR A 268 -14.78 5.84 -26.98
CA THR A 268 -16.01 5.98 -26.21
C THR A 268 -15.69 5.99 -24.72
N VAL A 269 -16.43 6.79 -23.97
CA VAL A 269 -16.40 6.78 -22.51
C VAL A 269 -17.67 6.13 -22.01
N GLY A 270 -17.53 5.24 -21.04
CA GLY A 270 -18.61 4.62 -20.31
C GLY A 270 -18.47 4.87 -18.82
N SER A 271 -19.59 4.83 -18.10
CA SER A 271 -19.57 4.88 -16.65
C SER A 271 -20.45 3.79 -16.06
N ALA A 272 -20.02 3.21 -14.94
CA ALA A 272 -20.75 2.23 -14.16
C ALA A 272 -20.84 2.74 -12.70
N PRO A 273 -22.02 3.15 -12.20
CA PRO A 273 -22.19 3.63 -10.84
C PRO A 273 -21.91 2.52 -9.81
N LEU A 274 -21.33 2.87 -8.65
CA LEU A 274 -21.09 1.99 -7.51
C LEU A 274 -22.05 2.28 -6.35
#